data_AF-A0AAV4MV50-F1
#
_entry.id   AF-A0AAV4MV50-F1
#
_cell.length_a   1.000
_cell.length_b   1.000
_cell.length_c   1.000
_cell.angle_alpha   90.00
_cell.angle_beta   90.00
_cell.angle_gamma   90.00
#
_symmetry.space_group_name_H-M   'P 1'
#
loop_
_entity.id
_entity.type
_entity.pdbx_description
1 polymer ?
#
loop_
_entity_poly.entity_id
_entity_poly.type
_entity_poly.pdbx_seq_one_letter_code
_entity_poly.pdbx_strand_id
1 'polypeptide(L)'
;MLVTYKASANHNTYKGFKAHYEAICGGDIIQEKGILHSPNYPEDYWSNKECTWRITVPENHQVALKFQSFEIENHDNCVYDYLEIRDGHESTSPLLGRFCGYKNPDDIRSTGNKMTVKFVSDRSVQKAGFAADFIKELDECKGDHGCEHECTNTLGAYKCECRIGYELHSDGKKCEGKVEIMASEFFHSFYGNTASMLLGFRQLEEFRVRYLFTAHERLLIVMSGYFNW
;
A
#
# COMPACT_ATOMS: atom_id res chain seq x y z
N MET A 1 -6.13 -29.27 -9.11
CA MET A 1 -7.16 -30.32 -9.30
C MET A 1 -6.46 -31.67 -9.19
N LEU A 2 -6.91 -32.55 -8.29
CA LEU A 2 -6.39 -33.91 -8.18
C LEU A 2 -7.34 -34.87 -8.91
N VAL A 3 -6.81 -35.62 -9.89
CA VAL A 3 -7.56 -36.66 -10.60
C VAL A 3 -7.05 -38.02 -10.14
N THR A 4 -7.92 -38.85 -9.56
CA THR A 4 -7.57 -40.21 -9.15
C THR A 4 -8.35 -41.21 -10.01
N TYR A 5 -7.64 -42.14 -10.65
CA TYR A 5 -8.21 -43.26 -11.41
C TYR A 5 -7.82 -44.59 -10.77
N LYS A 6 -8.79 -45.49 -10.55
CA LYS A 6 -8.56 -46.84 -10.03
C LYS A 6 -9.26 -47.87 -10.92
N ALA A 7 -8.57 -48.96 -11.23
CA ALA A 7 -9.08 -50.09 -11.99
C ALA A 7 -8.87 -51.41 -11.22
N SER A 8 -9.75 -52.39 -11.40
CA SER A 8 -9.66 -53.73 -10.78
C SER A 8 -8.76 -54.67 -11.59
N ALA A 9 -8.08 -55.61 -10.92
CA ALA A 9 -7.18 -56.58 -11.55
C ALA A 9 -7.91 -57.66 -12.38
N ASN A 10 -9.21 -57.88 -12.12
CA ASN A 10 -9.99 -58.95 -12.73
C ASN A 10 -11.17 -58.34 -13.51
N HIS A 11 -10.95 -57.98 -14.77
CA HIS A 11 -11.88 -58.05 -15.92
C HIS A 11 -11.47 -57.03 -17.01
N ASN A 12 -11.17 -57.56 -18.21
CA ASN A 12 -11.00 -56.93 -19.53
C ASN A 12 -10.40 -55.51 -19.61
N THR A 13 -9.30 -55.38 -20.35
CA THR A 13 -8.70 -54.10 -20.75
C THR A 13 -9.65 -53.26 -21.60
N TYR A 14 -10.19 -52.18 -21.03
CA TYR A 14 -10.94 -51.15 -21.74
C TYR A 14 -10.01 -49.99 -22.15
N LYS A 15 -10.40 -49.17 -23.14
CA LYS A 15 -9.57 -48.08 -23.72
C LYS A 15 -9.13 -46.97 -22.74
N GLY A 16 -9.50 -47.04 -21.45
CA GLY A 16 -9.18 -46.02 -20.46
C GLY A 16 -9.99 -44.74 -20.64
N PHE A 17 -9.43 -43.60 -20.24
CA PHE A 17 -10.04 -42.29 -20.42
C PHE A 17 -9.10 -41.33 -21.16
N LYS A 18 -9.68 -40.39 -21.89
CA LYS A 18 -9.00 -39.21 -22.41
C LYS A 18 -9.69 -38.00 -21.81
N ALA A 19 -8.93 -37.17 -21.12
CA ALA A 19 -9.43 -35.90 -20.58
C ALA A 19 -8.82 -34.74 -21.35
N HIS A 20 -9.64 -33.74 -21.62
CA HIS A 20 -9.22 -32.42 -22.05
C HIS A 20 -9.60 -31.45 -20.93
N TYR A 21 -8.67 -30.60 -20.52
CA TYR A 21 -8.94 -29.57 -19.52
C TYR A 21 -8.45 -28.23 -20.05
N GLU A 22 -9.14 -27.19 -19.65
CA GLU A 22 -8.77 -25.80 -19.90
C GLU A 22 -8.69 -25.13 -18.53
N ALA A 23 -7.58 -24.45 -18.22
CA ALA A 23 -7.55 -23.71 -16.96
C ALA A 23 -8.47 -22.51 -17.11
N ILE A 24 -9.58 -22.56 -16.37
CA ILE A 24 -10.48 -21.43 -16.18
C ILE A 24 -9.81 -20.50 -15.18
N CYS A 25 -9.72 -19.22 -15.52
CA CYS A 25 -9.21 -18.16 -14.66
C CYS A 25 -10.36 -17.25 -14.20
N GLY A 26 -10.14 -16.49 -13.14
CA GLY A 26 -11.20 -15.65 -12.55
C GLY A 26 -12.00 -16.37 -11.46
N GLY A 27 -13.16 -15.82 -11.14
CA GLY A 27 -14.09 -16.32 -10.13
C GLY A 27 -14.34 -15.33 -8.99
N ASP A 28 -15.19 -15.75 -8.06
CA ASP A 28 -15.55 -14.96 -6.89
C ASP A 28 -14.59 -15.24 -5.75
N ILE A 29 -14.05 -14.17 -5.18
CA ILE A 29 -13.08 -14.24 -4.09
C ILE A 29 -13.66 -13.52 -2.89
N ILE A 30 -13.98 -14.27 -1.84
CA ILE A 30 -14.44 -13.74 -0.55
C ILE A 30 -13.34 -14.01 0.47
N GLN A 31 -12.29 -13.19 0.42
CA GLN A 31 -11.10 -13.33 1.25
C GLN A 31 -10.56 -11.94 1.60
N GLU A 32 -9.87 -11.83 2.73
CA GLU A 32 -9.29 -10.57 3.19
C GLU A 32 -7.96 -10.22 2.52
N LYS A 33 -7.30 -11.20 1.90
CA LYS A 33 -6.06 -11.02 1.16
C LYS A 33 -5.84 -12.17 0.20
N GLY A 34 -5.02 -11.96 -0.81
CA GLY A 34 -4.59 -13.00 -1.72
C GLY A 34 -3.76 -12.44 -2.86
N ILE A 35 -3.45 -13.31 -3.83
CA ILE A 35 -2.62 -12.98 -4.98
C ILE A 35 -3.43 -13.28 -6.24
N LEU A 36 -3.44 -12.33 -7.17
CA LEU A 36 -3.93 -12.50 -8.52
C LEU A 36 -2.76 -12.56 -9.48
N HIS A 37 -2.86 -13.39 -10.48
CA HIS A 37 -1.91 -13.41 -11.57
C HIS A 37 -2.60 -13.74 -12.89
N SER A 38 -2.00 -13.30 -13.99
CA SER A 38 -2.39 -13.73 -15.33
C SER A 38 -2.30 -15.26 -15.45
N PRO A 39 -3.07 -15.88 -16.37
CA PRO A 39 -2.90 -17.30 -16.69
C PRO A 39 -1.45 -17.58 -17.07
N ASN A 40 -0.91 -18.72 -16.64
CA ASN A 40 0.45 -19.19 -16.97
C ASN A 40 1.62 -18.40 -16.36
N TYR A 41 1.37 -17.31 -15.61
CA TYR A 41 2.42 -16.56 -14.91
C TYR A 41 3.35 -17.49 -14.09
N PRO A 42 4.69 -17.33 -14.13
CA PRO A 42 5.43 -16.21 -14.73
C PRO A 42 5.74 -16.35 -16.22
N GLU A 43 5.30 -17.42 -16.87
CA GLU A 43 5.44 -17.59 -18.32
C GLU A 43 4.40 -16.75 -19.07
N ASP A 44 4.57 -16.64 -20.39
CA ASP A 44 3.67 -15.87 -21.23
C ASP A 44 2.22 -16.32 -21.09
N TYR A 45 1.29 -15.37 -20.89
CA TYR A 45 -0.13 -15.68 -20.80
C TYR A 45 -0.67 -16.26 -22.10
N TRP A 46 -1.77 -17.02 -22.03
CA TRP A 46 -2.38 -17.56 -23.25
C TRP A 46 -3.19 -16.52 -24.01
N SER A 47 -3.18 -16.60 -25.35
CA SER A 47 -4.01 -15.79 -26.24
C SER A 47 -5.51 -16.05 -26.05
N ASN A 48 -6.36 -15.07 -26.38
CA ASN A 48 -7.82 -15.15 -26.40
C ASN A 48 -8.42 -15.53 -25.05
N LYS A 49 -7.86 -15.01 -23.96
CA LYS A 49 -8.36 -15.25 -22.60
C LYS A 49 -9.08 -14.04 -22.05
N GLU A 50 -10.16 -14.33 -21.34
CA GLU A 50 -10.89 -13.38 -20.52
C GLU A 50 -11.02 -13.95 -19.11
N CYS A 51 -10.36 -13.31 -18.14
CA CYS A 51 -10.37 -13.68 -16.73
C CYS A 51 -11.03 -12.57 -15.93
N THR A 52 -12.05 -12.87 -15.12
CA THR A 52 -12.69 -11.87 -14.27
C THR A 52 -12.69 -12.36 -12.82
N TRP A 53 -12.00 -11.62 -11.95
CA TRP A 53 -11.99 -11.85 -10.50
C TRP A 53 -12.89 -10.83 -9.81
N ARG A 54 -13.89 -11.30 -9.06
CA ARG A 54 -14.79 -10.46 -8.27
C ARG A 54 -14.44 -10.59 -6.80
N ILE A 55 -13.70 -9.61 -6.28
CA ILE A 55 -13.18 -9.61 -4.92
C ILE A 55 -14.22 -8.97 -3.99
N THR A 56 -14.46 -9.61 -2.85
CA THR A 56 -15.28 -9.10 -1.76
C THR A 56 -14.51 -9.23 -0.46
N VAL A 57 -14.35 -8.12 0.24
CA VAL A 57 -13.83 -8.07 1.61
C VAL A 57 -14.98 -7.77 2.58
N PRO A 58 -14.79 -7.89 3.91
CA PRO A 58 -15.82 -7.55 4.89
C PRO A 58 -16.40 -6.16 4.69
N GLU A 59 -17.63 -5.95 5.14
CA GLU A 59 -18.27 -4.62 5.09
C GLU A 59 -17.44 -3.57 5.84
N ASN A 60 -17.60 -2.30 5.45
CA ASN A 60 -16.84 -1.15 5.96
C ASN A 60 -15.33 -1.19 5.70
N HIS A 61 -14.86 -2.08 4.82
CA HIS A 61 -13.49 -2.11 4.32
C HIS A 61 -13.46 -1.81 2.82
N GLN A 62 -12.27 -1.47 2.33
CA GLN A 62 -11.95 -1.30 0.93
C GLN A 62 -11.09 -2.47 0.46
N VAL A 63 -11.07 -2.71 -0.85
CA VAL A 63 -10.12 -3.61 -1.51
C VAL A 63 -8.98 -2.74 -2.03
N ALA A 64 -7.75 -3.10 -1.70
CA ALA A 64 -6.57 -2.46 -2.26
C ALA A 64 -5.74 -3.46 -3.06
N LEU A 65 -5.26 -3.04 -4.22
CA LEU A 65 -4.41 -3.80 -5.12
C LEU A 65 -3.01 -3.20 -5.18
N LYS A 66 -2.02 -4.07 -5.11
CA LYS A 66 -0.60 -3.73 -5.24
C LYS A 66 0.07 -4.64 -6.26
N PHE A 67 0.66 -4.05 -7.29
CA PHE A 67 1.32 -4.80 -8.35
C PHE A 67 2.75 -5.16 -7.96
N GLN A 68 3.07 -6.45 -8.09
CA GLN A 68 4.44 -6.97 -7.97
C GLN A 68 5.15 -6.90 -9.32
N SER A 69 4.46 -7.27 -10.39
CA SER A 69 4.94 -7.26 -11.77
C SER A 69 3.80 -6.96 -12.74
N PHE A 70 4.13 -6.31 -13.85
CA PHE A 70 3.17 -5.92 -14.86
C PHE A 70 3.82 -5.80 -16.24
N GLU A 71 3.51 -6.75 -17.11
CA GLU A 71 3.96 -6.84 -18.50
C GLU A 71 2.80 -7.35 -19.37
N ILE A 72 2.04 -6.43 -19.95
CA ILE A 72 0.95 -6.72 -20.89
C ILE A 72 1.28 -6.03 -22.22
N GLU A 73 0.81 -6.56 -23.35
CA GLU A 73 1.02 -5.94 -24.67
C GLU A 73 0.81 -4.41 -24.64
N ASN A 74 1.81 -3.66 -25.11
CA ASN A 74 1.78 -2.21 -25.03
C ASN A 74 0.99 -1.58 -26.18
N HIS A 75 0.04 -0.72 -25.87
CA HIS A 75 -0.71 0.07 -26.85
C HIS A 75 -1.23 1.37 -26.21
N ASP A 76 -1.25 2.48 -26.95
CA ASP A 76 -1.58 3.82 -26.42
C ASP A 76 -2.92 3.88 -25.65
N ASN A 77 -3.91 3.13 -26.12
CA ASN A 77 -5.25 3.05 -25.53
C ASN A 77 -5.62 1.65 -24.98
N CYS A 78 -4.65 0.74 -24.85
CA CYS A 78 -4.85 -0.63 -24.33
C CYS A 78 -6.01 -1.40 -24.99
N VAL A 79 -6.13 -1.32 -26.33
CA VAL A 79 -7.27 -1.90 -27.08
C VAL A 79 -7.08 -3.37 -27.41
N TYR A 80 -5.84 -3.85 -27.40
CA TYR A 80 -5.48 -5.26 -27.59
C TYR A 80 -5.58 -5.97 -26.23
N ASP A 81 -4.45 -6.23 -25.59
CA ASP A 81 -4.41 -6.83 -24.25
C ASP A 81 -4.51 -5.77 -23.15
N TYR A 82 -5.24 -6.06 -22.09
CA TYR A 82 -5.41 -5.12 -20.99
C TYR A 82 -5.85 -5.76 -19.67
N LEU A 83 -5.56 -5.04 -18.60
CA LEU A 83 -6.15 -5.23 -17.28
C LEU A 83 -7.10 -4.07 -16.98
N GLU A 84 -8.37 -4.37 -16.75
CA GLU A 84 -9.41 -3.42 -16.36
C GLU A 84 -9.77 -3.63 -14.89
N ILE A 85 -9.88 -2.53 -14.12
CA ILE A 85 -10.22 -2.57 -12.70
C ILE A 85 -11.41 -1.65 -12.43
N ARG A 86 -12.44 -2.18 -11.75
CA ARG A 86 -13.69 -1.47 -11.44
C ARG A 86 -14.00 -1.45 -9.95
N ASP A 87 -14.60 -0.35 -9.53
CA ASP A 87 -15.04 -0.07 -8.17
C ASP A 87 -16.41 -0.71 -7.86
N GLY A 88 -16.42 -2.04 -7.81
CA GLY A 88 -17.61 -2.85 -7.53
C GLY A 88 -17.75 -4.05 -8.48
N HIS A 89 -18.86 -4.77 -8.35
CA HIS A 89 -19.14 -5.99 -9.12
C HIS A 89 -20.04 -5.78 -10.34
N GLU A 90 -20.68 -4.62 -10.45
CA GLU A 90 -21.59 -4.35 -11.54
C GLU A 90 -20.80 -3.95 -12.78
N SER A 91 -21.31 -4.28 -13.98
CA SER A 91 -20.69 -3.83 -15.23
C SER A 91 -20.67 -2.30 -15.37
N THR A 92 -21.57 -1.62 -14.66
CA THR A 92 -21.67 -0.16 -14.57
C THR A 92 -20.84 0.45 -13.45
N SER A 93 -20.17 -0.36 -12.62
CA SER A 93 -19.29 0.13 -11.56
C SER A 93 -18.21 1.05 -12.13
N PRO A 94 -17.87 2.16 -11.44
CA PRO A 94 -16.87 3.12 -11.89
C PRO A 94 -15.56 2.45 -12.30
N LEU A 95 -14.97 2.91 -13.41
CA LEU A 95 -13.68 2.44 -13.88
C LEU A 95 -12.57 3.10 -13.04
N LEU A 96 -11.80 2.29 -12.32
CA LEU A 96 -10.62 2.76 -11.59
C LEU A 96 -9.41 2.87 -12.52
N GLY A 97 -9.35 2.02 -13.54
CA GLY A 97 -8.39 2.18 -14.63
C GLY A 97 -8.37 1.01 -15.60
N ARG A 98 -7.74 1.25 -16.74
CA ARG A 98 -7.42 0.25 -17.76
C ARG A 98 -5.93 0.37 -18.08
N PHE A 99 -5.21 -0.74 -17.97
CA PHE A 99 -3.76 -0.77 -17.94
C PHE A 99 -3.21 -1.77 -18.95
N CYS A 100 -2.10 -1.43 -19.58
CA CYS A 100 -1.30 -2.28 -20.45
C CYS A 100 0.13 -1.72 -20.54
N GLY A 101 1.04 -2.43 -21.20
CA GLY A 101 2.46 -2.09 -21.23
C GLY A 101 3.25 -2.65 -20.04
N TYR A 102 4.36 -1.99 -19.72
CA TYR A 102 5.40 -2.53 -18.82
C TYR A 102 5.58 -1.72 -17.52
N LYS A 103 4.81 -0.64 -17.37
CA LYS A 103 4.87 0.18 -16.15
C LYS A 103 3.91 -0.42 -15.13
N ASN A 104 4.42 -0.79 -13.95
CA ASN A 104 3.57 -1.17 -12.83
C ASN A 104 2.58 -0.03 -12.54
N PRO A 105 1.27 -0.32 -12.46
CA PRO A 105 0.28 0.63 -11.95
C PRO A 105 0.60 1.04 -10.52
N ASP A 106 0.24 2.28 -10.16
CA ASP A 106 0.27 2.72 -8.76
C ASP A 106 -0.75 1.92 -7.92
N ASP A 107 -0.66 2.00 -6.60
CA ASP A 107 -1.60 1.30 -5.71
C ASP A 107 -3.05 1.75 -5.98
N ILE A 108 -3.94 0.79 -6.23
CA ILE A 108 -5.35 1.05 -6.57
C ILE A 108 -6.24 0.64 -5.41
N ARG A 109 -7.18 1.49 -5.04
CA ARG A 109 -8.12 1.27 -3.93
C ARG A 109 -9.56 1.43 -4.42
N SER A 110 -10.44 0.53 -4.00
CA SER A 110 -11.90 0.70 -4.18
C SER A 110 -12.45 1.69 -3.15
N THR A 111 -13.64 2.21 -3.40
CA THR A 111 -14.35 3.05 -2.42
C THR A 111 -15.14 2.20 -1.43
N GLY A 112 -15.66 1.04 -1.87
CA GLY A 112 -16.39 0.08 -1.06
C GLY A 112 -15.70 -1.28 -0.93
N ASN A 113 -16.41 -2.27 -0.39
CA ASN A 113 -15.87 -3.60 -0.08
C ASN A 113 -15.82 -4.58 -1.26
N LYS A 114 -16.03 -4.08 -2.48
CA LYS A 114 -16.12 -4.88 -3.71
C LYS A 114 -15.25 -4.27 -4.79
N MET A 115 -14.52 -5.11 -5.50
CA MET A 115 -13.70 -4.71 -6.64
C MET A 115 -13.73 -5.82 -7.70
N THR A 116 -13.74 -5.43 -8.97
CA THR A 116 -13.61 -6.36 -10.09
C THR A 116 -12.31 -6.11 -10.82
N VAL A 117 -11.56 -7.18 -11.06
CA VAL A 117 -10.33 -7.18 -11.88
C VAL A 117 -10.59 -8.05 -13.09
N LYS A 118 -10.44 -7.50 -14.29
CA LYS A 118 -10.70 -8.17 -15.56
C LYS A 118 -9.46 -8.13 -16.44
N PHE A 119 -8.90 -9.28 -16.77
CA PHE A 119 -7.82 -9.42 -17.73
C PHE A 119 -8.36 -9.93 -19.06
N VAL A 120 -7.97 -9.29 -20.16
CA VAL A 120 -8.33 -9.68 -21.53
C VAL A 120 -7.07 -9.74 -22.39
N SER A 121 -6.98 -10.78 -23.21
CA SER A 121 -5.94 -10.94 -24.24
C SER A 121 -6.54 -11.29 -25.59
N ASP A 122 -5.90 -10.82 -26.66
CA ASP A 122 -6.26 -11.06 -28.04
C ASP A 122 -5.50 -12.26 -28.64
N ARG A 123 -5.42 -12.35 -29.97
CA ARG A 123 -4.81 -13.49 -30.68
C ARG A 123 -3.29 -13.51 -30.66
N SER A 124 -2.61 -12.41 -30.36
CA SER A 124 -1.16 -12.26 -30.58
C SER A 124 -0.47 -11.49 -29.45
N VAL A 125 0.87 -11.49 -29.48
CA VAL A 125 1.74 -10.69 -28.59
C VAL A 125 1.49 -10.94 -27.10
N GLN A 126 1.70 -12.18 -26.69
CA GLN A 126 1.69 -12.55 -25.29
C GLN A 126 2.95 -12.04 -24.57
N LYS A 127 2.83 -11.82 -23.26
CA LYS A 127 3.89 -11.39 -22.33
C LYS A 127 3.74 -12.16 -21.02
N ALA A 128 4.68 -11.99 -20.10
CA ALA A 128 4.62 -12.63 -18.77
C ALA A 128 3.31 -12.31 -18.01
N GLY A 129 2.69 -11.16 -18.28
CA GLY A 129 1.41 -10.75 -17.70
C GLY A 129 1.60 -10.02 -16.38
N PHE A 130 0.79 -10.32 -15.37
CA PHE A 130 0.83 -9.57 -14.12
C PHE A 130 0.79 -10.49 -12.90
N ALA A 131 1.35 -10.00 -11.79
CA ALA A 131 1.09 -10.50 -10.45
C ALA A 131 0.76 -9.33 -9.53
N ALA A 132 -0.34 -9.44 -8.78
CA ALA A 132 -0.81 -8.40 -7.88
C ALA A 132 -1.33 -9.01 -6.58
N ASP A 133 -0.94 -8.43 -5.45
CA ASP A 133 -1.56 -8.72 -4.17
C ASP A 133 -2.84 -7.90 -4.03
N PHE A 134 -3.88 -8.51 -3.47
CA PHE A 134 -5.00 -7.76 -2.92
C PHE A 134 -5.05 -7.93 -1.41
N ILE A 135 -5.48 -6.89 -0.71
CA ILE A 135 -5.67 -6.89 0.74
C ILE A 135 -6.90 -6.05 1.10
N LYS A 136 -7.56 -6.42 2.20
CA LYS A 136 -8.55 -5.57 2.86
C LYS A 136 -7.83 -4.34 3.41
N GLU A 137 -8.43 -3.20 3.15
CA GLU A 137 -7.93 -1.92 3.61
C GLU A 137 -9.00 -1.29 4.50
N LEU A 138 -8.58 -0.79 5.65
CA LEU A 138 -9.36 0.10 6.48
C LEU A 138 -8.54 1.38 6.63
N ASP A 139 -9.19 2.54 6.61
CA ASP A 139 -8.53 3.79 6.94
C ASP A 139 -8.72 4.03 8.44
N GLU A 140 -7.85 3.45 9.27
CA GLU A 140 -8.02 3.53 10.73
C GLU A 140 -7.90 4.97 11.25
N CYS A 141 -7.22 5.85 10.51
CA CYS A 141 -7.05 7.26 10.86
C CYS A 141 -8.34 8.08 10.75
N LYS A 142 -9.38 7.58 10.06
CA LYS A 142 -10.71 8.22 10.06
C LYS A 142 -11.51 7.95 11.34
N GLY A 143 -11.09 6.97 12.14
CA GLY A 143 -11.72 6.61 13.40
C GLY A 143 -10.92 7.06 14.62
N ASP A 144 -11.22 6.45 15.76
CA ASP A 144 -10.38 6.57 16.95
C ASP A 144 -9.14 5.66 16.80
N HIS A 145 -8.05 6.24 16.28
CA HIS A 145 -6.79 5.53 15.99
C HIS A 145 -5.86 5.46 17.22
N GLY A 146 -6.08 6.29 18.23
CA GLY A 146 -5.29 6.33 19.46
C GLY A 146 -3.83 6.77 19.31
N CYS A 147 -3.46 7.43 18.21
CA CYS A 147 -2.15 8.08 18.07
C CYS A 147 -2.14 9.40 18.87
N GLU A 148 -1.09 9.66 19.63
CA GLU A 148 -0.97 10.92 20.40
C GLU A 148 -0.80 12.13 19.48
N HIS A 149 -0.04 11.96 18.39
CA HIS A 149 0.20 13.00 17.39
C HIS A 149 -0.43 12.62 16.04
N GLU A 150 0.39 12.34 15.04
CA GLU A 150 -0.06 12.14 13.67
C GLU A 150 -0.37 10.67 13.40
N CYS A 151 -1.40 10.41 12.60
CA CYS A 151 -1.77 9.08 12.14
C CYS A 151 -1.55 9.01 10.63
N THR A 152 -0.80 8.00 10.19
CA THR A 152 -0.59 7.73 8.78
C THR A 152 -1.23 6.39 8.44
N ASN A 153 -2.26 6.42 7.60
CA ASN A 153 -2.84 5.21 7.08
C ASN A 153 -1.86 4.54 6.10
N THR A 154 -1.66 3.24 6.24
CA THR A 154 -0.77 2.44 5.40
C THR A 154 -1.55 1.28 4.80
N LEU A 155 -0.96 0.56 3.83
CA LEU A 155 -1.68 -0.55 3.23
C LEU A 155 -1.77 -1.74 4.19
N GLY A 156 -2.99 -2.09 4.59
CA GLY A 156 -3.34 -3.16 5.51
C GLY A 156 -3.12 -2.84 7.00
N ALA A 157 -2.77 -1.59 7.35
CA ALA A 157 -2.50 -1.15 8.72
C ALA A 157 -2.43 0.39 8.82
N TYR A 158 -2.09 0.94 9.99
CA TYR A 158 -1.72 2.33 10.18
C TYR A 158 -0.51 2.44 11.10
N LYS A 159 0.15 3.60 11.09
CA LYS A 159 1.23 3.94 12.03
C LYS A 159 1.02 5.32 12.63
N CYS A 160 1.52 5.51 13.85
CA CYS A 160 1.57 6.81 14.49
C CYS A 160 2.94 7.46 14.25
N GLU A 161 2.93 8.76 13.97
CA GLU A 161 4.14 9.56 13.78
C GLU A 161 4.15 10.74 14.74
N CYS A 162 5.35 11.07 15.23
CA CYS A 162 5.53 12.16 16.19
C CYS A 162 6.00 13.43 15.50
N ARG A 163 5.48 14.57 15.95
CA ARG A 163 5.94 15.89 15.51
C ARG A 163 7.39 16.12 15.89
N ILE A 164 8.05 17.06 15.19
CA ILE A 164 9.43 17.47 15.47
C ILE A 164 9.59 17.80 16.96
N GLY A 165 10.66 17.28 17.58
CA GLY A 165 10.91 17.42 19.02
C GLY A 165 10.48 16.21 19.86
N TYR A 166 9.91 15.16 19.28
CA TYR A 166 9.41 13.99 19.99
C TYR A 166 9.90 12.66 19.36
N GLU A 167 9.98 11.60 20.17
CA GLU A 167 10.19 10.20 19.74
C GLU A 167 8.94 9.37 19.97
N LEU A 168 8.70 8.42 19.06
CA LEU A 168 7.64 7.45 19.23
C LEU A 168 8.01 6.51 20.39
N HIS A 169 7.16 6.48 21.40
CA HIS A 169 7.30 5.58 22.55
C HIS A 169 7.21 4.12 22.11
N SER A 170 7.69 3.22 22.96
CA SER A 170 7.73 1.77 22.72
C SER A 170 6.35 1.13 22.47
N ASP A 171 5.25 1.79 22.86
CA ASP A 171 3.89 1.36 22.57
C ASP A 171 3.44 1.63 21.12
N GLY A 172 4.25 2.36 20.34
CA GLY A 172 3.95 2.71 18.94
C GLY A 172 2.84 3.73 18.77
N LYS A 173 2.40 4.40 19.85
CA LYS A 173 1.26 5.34 19.84
C LYS A 173 1.57 6.68 20.49
N LYS A 174 2.27 6.68 21.62
CA LYS A 174 2.62 7.88 22.38
C LYS A 174 3.89 8.55 21.85
N CYS A 175 4.03 9.82 22.13
CA CYS A 175 5.16 10.64 21.70
C CYS A 175 5.85 11.25 22.92
N GLU A 176 7.08 10.83 23.18
CA GLU A 176 7.89 11.35 24.29
C GLU A 176 8.81 12.47 23.81
N GLY A 177 8.81 13.60 24.50
CA GLY A 177 9.62 14.75 24.10
C GLY A 177 11.12 14.43 24.17
N LYS A 178 11.86 14.68 23.09
CA LYS A 178 13.32 14.70 23.15
C LYS A 178 13.76 16.00 23.81
N VAL A 179 14.35 15.89 24.99
CA VAL A 179 14.95 17.03 25.70
C VAL A 179 16.10 17.66 24.85
N GLU A 180 16.70 16.90 23.93
CA GLU A 180 17.92 17.29 23.20
C GLU A 180 17.71 18.12 21.91
N ILE A 181 16.51 18.16 21.29
CA ILE A 181 16.32 18.87 20.00
C ILE A 181 16.32 20.41 20.17
N MET A 182 16.35 20.92 21.41
CA MET A 182 16.29 22.35 21.70
C MET A 182 17.61 23.12 21.49
N ALA A 183 18.75 22.44 21.31
CA ALA A 183 20.06 23.11 21.33
C ALA A 183 20.85 23.07 20.00
N SER A 184 20.72 22.05 19.14
CA SER A 184 21.65 21.87 18.01
C SER A 184 21.10 22.32 16.65
N GLU A 185 19.80 22.14 16.38
CA GLU A 185 19.20 22.48 15.07
C GLU A 185 18.85 23.97 14.93
N PHE A 186 18.63 24.66 16.05
CA PHE A 186 18.39 26.12 16.06
C PHE A 186 19.63 26.94 15.68
N PHE A 187 20.84 26.43 15.93
CA PHE A 187 22.08 27.11 15.53
C PHE A 187 22.19 27.22 14.00
N HIS A 188 21.70 26.24 13.24
CA HIS A 188 21.84 26.21 11.79
C HIS A 188 20.88 27.17 11.07
N SER A 189 19.68 27.43 11.61
CA SER A 189 18.71 28.34 10.97
C SER A 189 18.93 29.81 11.31
N PHE A 190 19.60 30.12 12.43
CA PHE A 190 19.88 31.50 12.86
C PHE A 190 21.33 31.95 12.62
N TYR A 191 22.32 31.06 12.67
CA TYR A 191 23.74 31.40 12.53
C TYR A 191 24.34 30.64 11.35
N GLY A 192 24.08 31.11 10.13
CA GLY A 192 24.74 30.56 8.94
C GLY A 192 26.25 30.43 9.14
N ASN A 193 26.79 29.26 8.77
CA ASN A 193 28.20 28.83 8.64
C ASN A 193 29.30 29.85 9.04
N THR A 194 29.30 30.32 10.27
CA THR A 194 30.41 31.10 10.83
C THR A 194 30.87 30.40 12.10
N ALA A 195 31.88 29.56 11.92
CA ALA A 195 32.64 28.96 13.00
C ALA A 195 33.37 30.08 13.76
N SER A 196 32.75 30.65 14.80
CA SER A 196 33.48 31.47 15.77
C SER A 196 32.67 31.68 17.05
N MET A 197 32.74 30.71 17.97
CA MET A 197 32.90 30.95 19.42
C MET A 197 32.94 29.59 20.14
N LEU A 198 34.10 28.95 20.10
CA LEU A 198 34.47 27.88 21.03
C LEU A 198 35.21 28.51 22.21
N LEU A 199 34.52 29.28 23.04
CA LEU A 199 35.06 29.68 24.34
C LEU A 199 33.95 29.71 25.40
N GLY A 200 33.95 28.68 26.23
CA GLY A 200 33.53 28.79 27.63
C GLY A 200 32.04 28.60 27.91
N PHE A 201 31.53 27.38 27.79
CA PHE A 201 30.33 26.96 28.52
C PHE A 201 30.57 25.58 29.16
N ARG A 202 31.23 25.58 30.32
CA ARG A 202 31.06 24.52 31.32
C ARG A 202 29.94 25.01 32.25
N GLN A 203 28.95 24.15 32.48
CA GLN A 203 27.72 24.37 33.27
C GLN A 203 26.62 25.16 32.55
N LEU A 204 25.73 24.44 31.87
CA LEU A 204 24.39 24.89 31.52
C LEU A 204 23.40 23.91 32.14
N GLU A 205 23.25 23.98 33.46
CA GLU A 205 22.08 23.43 34.14
C GLU A 205 21.02 24.55 34.19
N GLU A 206 19.81 24.23 33.72
CA GLU A 206 18.56 25.00 33.83
C GLU A 206 18.38 26.29 33.00
N PHE A 207 18.21 26.16 31.68
CA PHE A 207 17.37 27.13 30.94
C PHE A 207 15.92 26.63 30.89
N ARG A 208 15.00 27.32 31.59
CA ARG A 208 13.55 27.10 31.40
C ARG A 208 13.07 27.92 30.21
N VAL A 209 12.90 27.27 29.06
CA VAL A 209 12.22 27.86 27.91
C VAL A 209 10.73 27.90 28.20
N ARG A 210 10.13 29.10 28.30
CA ARG A 210 8.67 29.27 28.36
C ARG A 210 8.16 29.63 26.97
N TYR A 211 7.23 28.83 26.46
CA TYR A 211 6.54 29.08 25.20
C TYR A 211 5.32 29.96 25.45
N LEU A 212 5.22 31.10 24.76
CA LEU A 212 4.01 31.91 24.71
C LEU A 212 3.47 31.88 23.28
N PHE A 213 2.29 31.30 23.09
CA PHE A 213 1.56 31.37 21.83
C PHE A 213 0.82 32.70 21.76
N THR A 214 1.14 33.55 20.78
CA THR A 214 0.30 34.72 20.46
C THR A 214 -0.59 34.40 19.26
N ALA A 215 -1.76 35.04 19.19
CA ALA A 215 -2.87 34.74 18.29
C ALA A 215 -2.60 34.85 16.78
N HIS A 216 -1.36 35.10 16.36
CA HIS A 216 -0.89 35.08 14.97
C HIS A 216 0.42 34.29 14.90
N GLU A 217 0.33 32.96 14.87
CA GLU A 217 1.32 31.93 14.45
C GLU A 217 2.84 32.25 14.46
N ARG A 218 3.32 33.11 15.35
CA ARG A 218 4.73 33.44 15.55
C ARG A 218 5.12 33.02 16.95
N LEU A 219 6.06 32.09 17.01
CA LEU A 219 6.71 31.66 18.24
C LEU A 219 7.60 32.80 18.75
N LEU A 220 7.23 33.43 19.87
CA LEU A 220 8.05 34.40 20.57
C LEU A 220 8.82 33.67 21.68
N ILE A 221 10.15 33.63 21.54
CA ILE A 221 11.04 33.07 22.56
C ILE A 221 11.44 34.20 23.51
N VAL A 222 10.91 34.19 24.73
CA VAL A 222 11.32 35.11 25.80
C VAL A 222 12.37 34.42 26.65
N MET A 223 13.63 34.81 26.49
CA MET A 223 14.71 34.44 27.41
C MET A 223 14.69 35.41 28.59
N SER A 224 14.32 34.94 29.78
CA SER A 224 14.50 35.70 31.03
C SER A 224 15.67 35.10 31.82
N GLY A 225 16.80 35.80 31.85
CA GLY A 225 17.92 35.48 32.76
C GLY A 225 18.05 36.56 33.82
N TYR A 226 18.09 36.17 35.10
CA TYR A 226 18.49 37.06 36.19
C TYR A 226 20.02 37.12 36.22
N PHE A 227 20.58 38.27 35.88
CA PHE A 227 22.00 38.57 36.12
C PHE A 227 22.14 39.07 37.56
N ASN A 228 22.73 38.27 38.44
CA ASN A 228 23.35 38.79 39.66
C ASN A 228 24.83 39.02 39.37
N TRP A 229 25.27 40.26 39.60
CA TRP A 229 26.61 40.78 39.34
C TRP A 229 27.69 40.10 40.18
#